data_AF-A0A7S3KYT0-F1
#
_entry.id   AF-A0A7S3KYT0-F1
#
_cell.length_a   1.000
_cell.length_b   1.000
_cell.length_c   1.000
_cell.angle_alpha   90.00
_cell.angle_beta   90.00
_cell.angle_gamma   90.00
#
_symmetry.space_group_name_H-M   'P 1'
#
loop_
_entity.id
_entity.type
_entity.pdbx_description
1 polymer ?
#
loop_
_entity_poly.entity_id
_entity_poly.type
_entity_poly.pdbx_seq_one_letter_code
_entity_poly.pdbx_strand_id
1 'polypeptide(L)'
;LLSAAPATRGLSFKIQVCQNKDCCRQWKHPQNLPETLQDLLPPDAAPVEVEITGCLSQCGKGPNLVLHNSGASSSQLVQGVVGPLQLADELQDYMGIHVPSKLVAAATVMEKATRASAFDEKDRFLSSVIQVLQNDPLLRKSTANMRAHVMHAQIRYEYGMLEEALRDLSEAIDITNNNTNRVLVGLAWRARADCYRALGQIGEAEEALWQWAKHDPSRKTKVIKEIQEMREQ
;
A
#
# COMPACT_ATOMS: atom_id res chain seq x y z
N LEU A 1 -28.08 -27.05 -10.82
CA LEU A 1 -26.82 -27.63 -10.28
C LEU A 1 -25.87 -26.47 -10.02
N LEU A 2 -25.95 -25.88 -8.82
CA LEU A 2 -25.02 -24.85 -8.37
C LEU A 2 -23.71 -25.56 -8.00
N SER A 3 -22.70 -25.44 -8.84
CA SER A 3 -21.34 -25.89 -8.52
C SER A 3 -20.79 -24.96 -7.45
N ALA A 4 -20.68 -25.46 -6.23
CA ALA A 4 -19.97 -24.77 -5.16
C ALA A 4 -18.48 -24.73 -5.54
N ALA A 5 -17.90 -23.53 -5.60
CA ALA A 5 -16.47 -23.37 -5.76
C ALA A 5 -15.74 -24.12 -4.63
N PRO A 6 -14.66 -24.88 -4.91
CA PRO A 6 -13.94 -25.60 -3.88
C PRO A 6 -13.35 -24.61 -2.89
N ALA A 7 -13.60 -24.83 -1.60
CA ALA A 7 -12.95 -24.11 -0.52
C ALA A 7 -11.43 -24.34 -0.62
N THR A 8 -10.68 -23.31 -1.02
CA THR A 8 -9.22 -23.30 -1.04
C THR A 8 -8.68 -23.40 0.38
N ARG A 9 -8.47 -24.64 0.84
CA ARG A 9 -7.68 -24.93 2.04
C ARG A 9 -6.23 -24.45 1.83
N GLY A 10 -5.86 -23.36 2.50
CA GLY A 10 -4.54 -23.17 3.09
C GLY A 10 -3.37 -22.77 2.20
N LEU A 11 -3.57 -22.30 0.96
CA LEU A 11 -2.47 -21.70 0.20
C LEU A 11 -2.20 -20.29 0.74
N SER A 12 -1.15 -20.15 1.54
CA SER A 12 -0.53 -18.86 1.85
C SER A 12 0.65 -18.62 0.93
N PHE A 13 0.81 -17.39 0.49
CA PHE A 13 1.98 -17.00 -0.29
C PHE A 13 2.89 -16.13 0.56
N LYS A 14 4.20 -16.20 0.30
CA LYS A 14 5.16 -15.31 0.94
C LYS A 14 6.14 -14.75 -0.08
N ILE A 15 6.36 -13.44 -0.03
CA ILE A 15 7.31 -12.72 -0.87
C ILE A 15 8.32 -12.05 0.03
N GLN A 16 9.60 -12.39 -0.12
CA GLN A 16 10.68 -11.70 0.58
C GLN A 16 11.30 -10.66 -0.35
N VAL A 17 11.35 -9.42 0.11
CA VAL A 17 11.86 -8.27 -0.66
C VAL A 17 13.19 -7.83 -0.09
N CYS A 18 14.25 -7.92 -0.90
CA CYS A 18 15.58 -7.45 -0.49
C CYS A 18 15.58 -5.92 -0.40
N GLN A 19 15.82 -5.40 0.80
CA GLN A 19 16.04 -3.96 1.05
C GLN A 19 17.51 -3.63 1.34
N ASN A 20 18.45 -4.44 0.84
CA ASN A 20 19.86 -4.05 0.82
C ASN A 20 20.03 -2.78 -0.04
N LYS A 21 20.92 -1.87 0.40
CA LYS A 21 21.26 -0.61 -0.26
C LYS A 21 21.43 -0.73 -1.78
N ASP A 22 22.07 -1.79 -2.27
CA ASP A 22 22.27 -1.97 -3.72
C ASP A 22 20.97 -2.29 -4.45
N CYS A 23 20.11 -3.16 -3.90
CA CYS A 23 18.78 -3.42 -4.44
C CYS A 23 17.90 -2.16 -4.41
N CYS A 24 17.88 -1.44 -3.29
CA CYS A 24 17.12 -0.19 -3.18
C CYS A 24 17.60 0.85 -4.20
N ARG A 25 18.90 0.94 -4.47
CA ARG A 25 19.46 1.84 -5.48
C ARG A 25 19.10 1.45 -6.90
N GLN A 26 18.95 0.15 -7.18
CA GLN A 26 18.60 -0.34 -8.51
C GLN A 26 17.11 -0.19 -8.80
N TRP A 27 16.26 -0.13 -7.77
CA TRP A 27 14.87 0.27 -7.92
C TRP A 27 14.78 1.78 -8.21
N LYS A 28 14.49 2.14 -9.47
CA LYS A 28 14.48 3.54 -9.93
C LYS A 28 13.12 4.23 -9.80
N HIS A 29 12.18 3.63 -9.08
CA HIS A 29 10.83 4.17 -8.88
C HIS A 29 10.70 4.89 -7.53
N PRO A 30 9.83 5.91 -7.40
CA PRO A 30 9.65 6.67 -6.17
C PRO A 30 9.01 5.87 -5.04
N GLN A 31 7.97 5.08 -5.34
CA GLN A 31 7.41 4.09 -4.42
C GLN A 31 8.47 3.03 -4.15
N ASN A 32 8.57 2.50 -2.93
CA ASN A 32 9.47 1.36 -2.72
C ASN A 32 8.87 0.07 -3.32
N LEU A 33 9.74 -0.91 -3.55
CA LEU A 33 9.36 -2.20 -4.14
C LEU A 33 8.29 -2.97 -3.33
N PRO A 34 8.37 -3.09 -2.00
CA PRO A 34 7.32 -3.74 -1.19
C PRO A 34 5.95 -3.10 -1.38
N GLU A 35 5.91 -1.78 -1.44
CA GLU A 35 4.68 -1.02 -1.65
C GLU A 35 4.07 -1.28 -3.02
N THR A 36 4.90 -1.24 -4.07
CA THR A 36 4.46 -1.55 -5.43
C THR A 36 3.93 -2.98 -5.54
N LEU A 37 4.61 -3.94 -4.92
CA LEU A 37 4.16 -5.33 -4.85
C LEU A 37 2.77 -5.45 -4.23
N GLN A 38 2.52 -4.78 -3.11
CA GLN A 38 1.22 -4.82 -2.44
C GLN A 38 0.10 -4.18 -3.27
N ASP A 39 0.41 -3.15 -4.06
CA ASP A 39 -0.56 -2.49 -4.95
C ASP A 39 -0.98 -3.39 -6.12
N LEU A 40 -0.11 -4.33 -6.51
CA LEU A 40 -0.39 -5.29 -7.58
C LEU A 40 -1.20 -6.49 -7.11
N LEU A 41 -1.35 -6.72 -5.80
CA LEU A 41 -2.10 -7.85 -5.28
C LEU A 41 -3.62 -7.65 -5.48
N PRO A 42 -4.29 -8.55 -6.21
CA PRO A 42 -5.75 -8.51 -6.33
C PRO A 42 -6.45 -8.71 -4.97
N PRO A 43 -7.61 -8.08 -4.72
CA PRO A 43 -8.35 -8.22 -3.46
C PRO A 43 -8.83 -9.65 -3.17
N ASP A 44 -9.09 -10.42 -4.21
CA ASP A 44 -9.57 -11.81 -4.20
C ASP A 44 -8.44 -12.85 -4.27
N ALA A 45 -7.20 -12.42 -4.45
CA ALA A 45 -6.06 -13.32 -4.39
C ALA A 45 -5.94 -13.94 -2.98
N ALA A 46 -5.35 -15.14 -2.91
CA ALA A 46 -5.02 -15.77 -1.65
C ALA A 46 -4.07 -14.86 -0.83
N PRO A 47 -4.08 -14.94 0.52
CA PRO A 47 -3.25 -14.07 1.35
C PRO A 47 -1.77 -14.17 0.97
N VAL A 48 -1.15 -13.01 0.69
CA VAL A 48 0.27 -12.88 0.39
C VAL A 48 0.96 -12.08 1.50
N GLU A 49 1.89 -12.72 2.19
CA GLU A 49 2.77 -12.06 3.15
C GLU A 49 3.95 -11.42 2.41
N VAL A 50 4.08 -10.09 2.47
CA VAL A 50 5.25 -9.37 1.94
C VAL A 50 6.19 -9.03 3.09
N GLU A 51 7.32 -9.71 3.16
CA GLU A 51 8.35 -9.53 4.18
C GLU A 51 9.53 -8.73 3.63
N ILE A 52 9.94 -7.69 4.35
CA ILE A 52 11.18 -6.96 4.06
C ILE A 52 12.35 -7.69 4.72
N THR A 53 13.39 -7.98 3.94
CA THR A 53 14.58 -8.69 4.42
C THR A 53 15.87 -7.96 4.05
N GLY A 54 16.99 -8.44 4.61
CA GLY A 54 18.33 -8.01 4.24
C GLY A 54 18.76 -8.50 2.84
N CYS A 55 20.05 -8.78 2.67
CA CYS A 55 20.57 -9.31 1.41
C CYS A 55 20.00 -10.71 1.11
N LEU A 56 19.31 -10.87 -0.03
CA LEU A 56 18.82 -12.17 -0.53
C LEU A 56 19.82 -12.86 -1.49
N SER A 57 21.12 -12.55 -1.35
CA SER A 57 22.20 -12.89 -2.29
C SER A 57 22.12 -12.13 -3.63
N GLN A 58 23.25 -12.02 -4.34
CA GLN A 58 23.36 -11.42 -5.68
C GLN A 58 22.77 -9.99 -5.85
N CYS A 59 22.85 -9.13 -4.83
CA CYS A 59 22.27 -7.77 -4.88
C CYS A 59 22.87 -6.87 -5.97
N GLY A 60 24.06 -7.21 -6.49
CA GLY A 60 24.65 -6.52 -7.64
C GLY A 60 23.80 -6.62 -8.92
N LYS A 61 22.89 -7.60 -9.00
CA LYS A 61 21.91 -7.77 -10.09
C LYS A 61 20.50 -7.31 -9.72
N GLY A 62 20.34 -6.65 -8.57
CA GLY A 62 19.04 -6.32 -7.96
C GLY A 62 18.16 -5.36 -8.77
N PRO A 63 16.93 -5.09 -8.33
CA PRO A 63 16.29 -5.56 -7.09
C PRO A 63 15.97 -7.05 -7.08
N ASN A 64 16.09 -7.69 -5.91
CA ASN A 64 15.89 -9.13 -5.73
C ASN A 64 14.67 -9.45 -4.87
N LEU A 65 13.93 -10.48 -5.26
CA LEU A 65 12.77 -11.02 -4.56
C LEU A 65 12.92 -12.53 -4.41
N VAL A 66 12.40 -13.11 -3.33
CA VAL A 66 12.17 -14.56 -3.25
C VAL A 66 10.67 -14.82 -3.13
N LEU A 67 10.14 -15.57 -4.08
CA LEU A 67 8.74 -15.99 -4.13
C LEU A 67 8.61 -17.39 -3.52
N HIS A 68 7.77 -17.51 -2.50
CA HIS A 68 7.46 -18.77 -1.82
C HIS A 68 5.99 -19.11 -2.05
N ASN A 69 5.74 -20.31 -2.59
CA ASN A 69 4.41 -20.86 -2.76
C ASN A 69 4.23 -22.00 -1.75
N SER A 70 3.31 -21.87 -0.78
CA SER A 70 3.11 -22.90 0.25
C SER A 70 2.66 -24.26 -0.31
N GLY A 71 2.22 -24.32 -1.56
CA GLY A 71 1.92 -25.57 -2.27
C GLY A 71 3.13 -26.24 -2.94
N ALA A 72 4.29 -25.56 -3.00
CA ALA A 72 5.50 -26.05 -3.65
C ALA A 72 6.69 -26.05 -2.68
N SER A 73 7.51 -27.09 -2.71
CA SER A 73 8.72 -27.18 -1.88
C SER A 73 9.86 -26.25 -2.34
N SER A 74 9.68 -25.55 -3.46
CA SER A 74 10.70 -24.70 -4.08
C SER A 74 10.34 -23.23 -3.96
N SER A 75 11.33 -22.40 -3.63
CA SER A 75 11.27 -20.95 -3.76
C SER A 75 11.98 -20.49 -5.03
N GLN A 76 11.57 -19.33 -5.56
CA GLN A 76 12.17 -18.74 -6.74
C GLN A 76 12.87 -17.42 -6.38
N LEU A 77 14.16 -17.30 -6.70
CA LEU A 77 14.88 -16.02 -6.65
C LEU A 77 14.67 -15.27 -7.97
N VAL A 78 13.96 -14.15 -7.90
CA VAL A 78 13.77 -13.20 -9.00
C VAL A 78 14.78 -12.07 -8.83
N GLN A 79 15.44 -11.68 -9.91
CA GLN A 79 16.49 -10.64 -9.92
C GLN A 79 16.19 -9.60 -10.99
N GLY A 80 16.74 -8.40 -10.82
CA GLY A 80 16.66 -7.34 -11.83
C GLY A 80 15.24 -6.88 -12.12
N VAL A 81 14.39 -6.79 -11.09
CA VAL A 81 13.00 -6.34 -11.25
C VAL A 81 12.98 -4.83 -11.57
N VAL A 82 12.51 -4.46 -12.76
CA VAL A 82 12.58 -3.07 -13.27
C VAL A 82 11.24 -2.33 -13.31
N GLY A 83 10.15 -2.89 -12.76
CA GLY A 83 8.90 -2.14 -12.61
C GLY A 83 7.64 -2.98 -12.39
N PRO A 84 6.46 -2.34 -12.34
CA PRO A 84 5.19 -2.99 -12.03
C PRO A 84 4.77 -4.07 -13.01
N LEU A 85 5.08 -3.92 -14.31
CA LEU A 85 4.71 -4.89 -15.34
C LEU A 85 5.45 -6.22 -15.14
N GLN A 86 6.78 -6.16 -15.00
CA GLN A 86 7.58 -7.35 -14.74
C GLN A 86 7.15 -8.03 -13.43
N LEU A 87 6.86 -7.25 -12.38
CA LEU A 87 6.32 -7.81 -11.14
C LEU A 87 5.02 -8.58 -11.35
N ALA A 88 4.10 -8.05 -12.16
CA ALA A 88 2.85 -8.72 -12.48
C ALA A 88 3.09 -10.05 -13.21
N ASP A 89 4.03 -10.09 -14.15
CA ASP A 89 4.41 -11.31 -14.87
C ASP A 89 4.99 -12.36 -13.91
N GLU A 90 5.90 -11.96 -13.01
CA GLU A 90 6.52 -12.86 -12.02
C GLU A 90 5.49 -13.42 -11.02
N LEU A 91 4.52 -12.61 -10.60
CA LEU A 91 3.40 -13.04 -9.75
C LEU A 91 2.50 -14.06 -10.48
N GLN A 92 2.26 -13.86 -11.78
CA GLN A 92 1.48 -14.78 -12.59
C GLN A 92 2.21 -16.11 -12.82
N ASP A 93 3.49 -16.06 -13.18
CA ASP A 93 4.27 -17.23 -13.60
C ASP A 93 4.60 -18.16 -12.42
N TYR A 94 4.98 -17.59 -11.28
CA TYR A 94 5.45 -18.39 -10.13
C TYR A 94 4.39 -18.63 -9.05
N MET A 95 3.42 -17.73 -8.95
CA MET A 95 2.40 -17.79 -7.88
C MET A 95 0.99 -18.02 -8.42
N GLY A 96 0.80 -17.98 -9.74
CA GLY A 96 -0.51 -18.10 -10.37
C GLY A 96 -1.43 -16.92 -10.06
N ILE A 97 -0.88 -15.80 -9.57
CA ILE A 97 -1.66 -14.61 -9.22
C ILE A 97 -1.83 -13.77 -10.49
N HIS A 98 -3.05 -13.78 -11.03
CA HIS A 98 -3.38 -12.94 -12.17
C HIS A 98 -3.56 -11.49 -11.72
N VAL A 99 -2.66 -10.61 -12.14
CA VAL A 99 -2.73 -9.17 -11.82
C VAL A 99 -3.54 -8.43 -12.89
N PRO A 100 -4.68 -7.82 -12.52
CA PRO A 100 -5.46 -6.99 -13.43
C PRO A 100 -4.63 -5.83 -14.00
N SER A 101 -4.72 -5.61 -15.31
CA SER A 101 -3.99 -4.52 -16.00
C SER A 101 -4.26 -3.14 -15.40
N LYS A 102 -5.44 -2.93 -14.81
CA LYS A 102 -5.80 -1.71 -14.08
C LYS A 102 -4.91 -1.48 -12.84
N LEU A 103 -4.47 -2.52 -12.13
CA LEU A 103 -3.56 -2.37 -10.99
C LEU A 103 -2.15 -2.00 -11.46
N VAL A 104 -1.67 -2.59 -12.56
CA VAL A 104 -0.39 -2.22 -13.19
C VAL A 104 -0.40 -0.75 -13.63
N ALA A 105 -1.50 -0.34 -14.29
CA ALA A 105 -1.71 1.04 -14.71
C ALA A 105 -1.79 2.00 -13.50
N ALA A 106 -2.52 1.62 -12.45
CA ALA A 106 -2.64 2.41 -11.23
C ALA A 106 -1.27 2.64 -10.56
N ALA A 107 -0.47 1.58 -10.37
CA ALA A 107 0.89 1.70 -9.83
C ALA A 107 1.76 2.66 -10.65
N THR A 108 1.68 2.56 -11.98
CA THR A 108 2.43 3.43 -12.90
C THR A 108 1.97 4.89 -12.83
N VAL A 109 0.67 5.15 -12.69
CA VAL A 109 0.13 6.52 -12.58
C VAL A 109 0.41 7.12 -11.20
N MET A 110 0.33 6.34 -10.13
CA MET A 110 0.73 6.79 -8.80
C MET A 110 2.22 7.17 -8.76
N GLU A 111 3.08 6.45 -9.47
CA GLU A 111 4.48 6.86 -9.64
C GLU A 111 4.60 8.23 -10.32
N LYS A 112 3.84 8.47 -11.40
CA LYS A 112 3.83 9.78 -12.06
C LYS A 112 3.37 10.89 -11.12
N ALA A 113 2.37 10.61 -10.28
CA ALA A 113 1.92 11.55 -9.25
C ALA A 113 3.04 11.89 -8.25
N THR A 114 3.83 10.91 -7.80
CA THR A 114 4.96 11.17 -6.90
C THR A 114 6.05 12.02 -7.54
N ARG A 115 6.27 11.88 -8.86
CA ARG A 115 7.28 12.67 -9.60
C ARG A 115 6.79 14.07 -9.99
N ALA A 116 5.48 14.28 -10.08
CA ALA A 116 4.91 15.57 -10.44
C ALA A 116 5.21 16.62 -9.36
N SER A 117 5.45 17.86 -9.78
CA SER A 117 5.75 18.98 -8.86
C SER A 117 4.54 19.86 -8.58
N ALA A 118 3.60 19.95 -9.53
CA ALA A 118 2.43 20.82 -9.43
C ALA A 118 1.24 20.09 -8.79
N PHE A 119 0.49 20.79 -7.93
CA PHE A 119 -0.72 20.27 -7.30
C PHE A 119 -1.72 19.70 -8.31
N ASP A 120 -2.11 20.50 -9.30
CA ASP A 120 -3.13 20.13 -10.30
C ASP A 120 -2.76 18.84 -11.04
N GLU A 121 -1.47 18.63 -11.29
CA GLU A 121 -0.99 17.42 -11.96
C GLU A 121 -1.05 16.20 -11.03
N LYS A 122 -0.62 16.34 -9.77
CA LYS A 122 -0.74 15.28 -8.76
C LYS A 122 -2.21 14.91 -8.52
N ASP A 123 -3.06 15.90 -8.32
CA ASP A 123 -4.50 15.76 -8.09
C ASP A 123 -5.18 15.05 -9.27
N ARG A 124 -4.87 15.45 -10.51
CA ARG A 124 -5.39 14.80 -11.71
C ARG A 124 -4.97 13.32 -11.80
N PHE A 125 -3.70 13.01 -11.56
CA PHE A 125 -3.22 11.63 -11.61
C PHE A 125 -3.89 10.75 -10.56
N LEU A 126 -3.96 11.21 -9.31
CA LEU A 126 -4.55 10.42 -8.21
C LEU A 126 -6.07 10.30 -8.35
N SER A 127 -6.76 11.38 -8.73
CA SER A 127 -8.19 11.35 -9.05
C SER A 127 -8.50 10.33 -10.15
N SER A 128 -7.68 10.27 -11.20
CA SER A 128 -7.85 9.29 -12.28
C SER A 128 -7.68 7.85 -11.78
N VAL A 129 -6.72 7.58 -10.90
CA VAL A 129 -6.52 6.24 -10.32
C VAL A 129 -7.72 5.84 -9.47
N ILE A 130 -8.13 6.72 -8.54
CA ILE A 130 -9.27 6.50 -7.66
C ILE A 130 -10.53 6.24 -8.49
N GLN A 131 -10.82 7.08 -9.48
CA GLN A 131 -12.00 6.90 -10.33
C GLN A 131 -12.00 5.54 -11.05
N VAL A 132 -10.86 5.10 -11.58
CA VAL A 132 -10.76 3.83 -12.30
C VAL A 132 -10.95 2.63 -11.37
N LEU A 133 -10.33 2.66 -10.18
CA LEU A 133 -10.37 1.55 -9.24
C LEU A 133 -11.69 1.50 -8.46
N GLN A 134 -12.23 2.64 -8.04
CA GLN A 134 -13.50 2.74 -7.29
C GLN A 134 -14.70 2.26 -8.12
N ASN A 135 -14.68 2.48 -9.44
CA ASN A 135 -15.74 2.03 -10.35
C ASN A 135 -15.61 0.56 -10.75
N ASP A 136 -14.56 -0.13 -10.33
CA ASP A 136 -14.41 -1.57 -10.53
C ASP A 136 -14.88 -2.33 -9.27
N PRO A 137 -15.92 -3.17 -9.35
CA PRO A 137 -16.49 -3.84 -8.18
C PRO A 137 -15.48 -4.68 -7.39
N LEU A 138 -14.49 -5.25 -8.09
CA LEU A 138 -13.41 -6.01 -7.48
C LEU A 138 -12.35 -5.05 -6.92
N LEU A 139 -11.85 -4.14 -7.76
CA LEU A 139 -10.65 -3.34 -7.42
C LEU A 139 -10.91 -2.16 -6.49
N ARG A 140 -12.17 -1.77 -6.24
CA ARG A 140 -12.49 -0.75 -5.22
C ARG A 140 -11.95 -1.11 -3.83
N LYS A 141 -11.79 -2.42 -3.56
CA LYS A 141 -11.22 -2.92 -2.31
C LYS A 141 -9.71 -3.13 -2.36
N SER A 142 -9.02 -2.76 -3.43
CA SER A 142 -7.58 -3.01 -3.58
C SER A 142 -6.72 -2.13 -2.70
N THR A 143 -5.55 -2.65 -2.35
CA THR A 143 -4.50 -1.90 -1.64
C THR A 143 -4.03 -0.71 -2.48
N ALA A 144 -4.01 -0.83 -3.81
CA ALA A 144 -3.74 0.29 -4.71
C ALA A 144 -4.77 1.42 -4.57
N ASN A 145 -6.07 1.10 -4.49
CA ASN A 145 -7.11 2.12 -4.32
C ASN A 145 -6.98 2.83 -2.97
N MET A 146 -6.75 2.05 -1.91
CA MET A 146 -6.49 2.59 -0.57
C MET A 146 -5.29 3.54 -0.57
N ARG A 147 -4.18 3.14 -1.20
CA ARG A 147 -2.99 3.99 -1.30
C ARG A 147 -3.24 5.24 -2.11
N ALA A 148 -3.97 5.14 -3.22
CA ALA A 148 -4.32 6.29 -4.04
C ALA A 148 -5.07 7.34 -3.21
N HIS A 149 -6.03 6.92 -2.39
CA HIS A 149 -6.71 7.80 -1.43
C HIS A 149 -5.75 8.39 -0.38
N VAL A 150 -4.86 7.61 0.23
CA VAL A 150 -3.88 8.12 1.21
C VAL A 150 -2.94 9.15 0.57
N MET A 151 -2.43 8.88 -0.63
CA MET A 151 -1.59 9.81 -1.38
C MET A 151 -2.37 11.09 -1.74
N HIS A 152 -3.64 10.95 -2.12
CA HIS A 152 -4.50 12.08 -2.47
C HIS A 152 -4.77 12.98 -1.25
N ALA A 153 -5.04 12.36 -0.11
CA ALA A 153 -5.19 13.06 1.15
C ALA A 153 -3.94 13.84 1.55
N GLN A 154 -2.76 13.24 1.39
CA GLN A 154 -1.48 13.87 1.73
C GLN A 154 -1.26 15.15 0.90
N ILE A 155 -1.49 15.09 -0.42
CA ILE A 155 -1.34 16.29 -1.26
C ILE A 155 -2.40 17.35 -0.93
N ARG A 156 -3.62 16.95 -0.56
CA ARG A 156 -4.67 17.91 -0.19
C ARG A 156 -4.37 18.57 1.15
N TYR A 157 -3.87 17.80 2.12
CA TYR A 157 -3.38 18.32 3.39
C TYR A 157 -2.25 19.34 3.20
N GLU A 158 -1.26 19.05 2.35
CA GLU A 158 -0.15 19.97 2.03
C GLU A 158 -0.63 21.32 1.49
N TYR A 159 -1.79 21.34 0.82
CA TYR A 159 -2.38 22.54 0.22
C TYR A 159 -3.55 23.13 1.04
N GLY A 160 -3.73 22.68 2.29
CA GLY A 160 -4.74 23.22 3.21
C GLY A 160 -6.18 22.79 2.91
N MET A 161 -6.38 21.80 2.05
CA MET A 161 -7.69 21.23 1.70
C MET A 161 -8.03 20.11 2.69
N LEU A 162 -8.22 20.49 3.96
CA LEU A 162 -8.27 19.56 5.09
C LEU A 162 -9.53 18.68 5.05
N GLU A 163 -10.68 19.24 4.69
CA GLU A 163 -11.94 18.52 4.59
C GLU A 163 -11.94 17.51 3.43
N GLU A 164 -11.35 17.85 2.28
CA GLU A 164 -11.14 16.93 1.16
C GLU A 164 -10.20 15.80 1.57
N ALA A 165 -9.10 16.11 2.25
CA ALA A 165 -8.16 15.11 2.75
C ALA A 165 -8.85 14.13 3.72
N LEU A 166 -9.70 14.64 4.64
CA LEU A 166 -10.47 13.79 5.55
C LEU A 166 -11.44 12.85 4.82
N ARG A 167 -12.05 13.30 3.71
CA ARG A 167 -12.91 12.43 2.88
C ARG A 167 -12.10 11.29 2.27
N ASP A 168 -10.97 11.59 1.66
CA ASP A 168 -10.09 10.56 1.09
C ASP A 168 -9.60 9.56 2.16
N LEU A 169 -9.22 10.05 3.34
CA LEU A 169 -8.75 9.19 4.42
C LEU A 169 -9.86 8.29 4.97
N SER A 170 -11.10 8.77 5.00
CA SER A 170 -12.25 7.96 5.39
C SER A 170 -12.48 6.82 4.40
N GLU A 171 -12.45 7.12 3.09
CA GLU A 171 -12.53 6.10 2.04
C GLU A 171 -11.38 5.09 2.15
N ALA A 172 -10.14 5.55 2.37
CA ALA A 172 -8.98 4.67 2.55
C ALA A 172 -9.13 3.72 3.74
N ILE A 173 -9.63 4.20 4.88
CA ILE A 173 -9.79 3.41 6.10
C ILE A 173 -10.89 2.34 5.93
N ASP A 174 -11.93 2.65 5.17
CA ASP A 174 -13.05 1.74 4.93
C ASP A 174 -12.70 0.60 3.93
N ILE A 175 -11.62 0.76 3.16
CA ILE A 175 -11.12 -0.28 2.26
C ILE A 175 -10.50 -1.42 3.06
N THR A 176 -11.14 -2.59 2.98
CA THR A 176 -10.70 -3.84 3.61
C THR A 176 -10.75 -5.02 2.65
N ASN A 177 -9.67 -5.80 2.63
CA ASN A 177 -9.47 -7.03 1.84
C ASN A 177 -8.46 -8.00 2.51
N ASN A 178 -8.25 -9.19 1.94
CA ASN A 178 -7.36 -10.23 2.49
C ASN A 178 -5.87 -9.84 2.55
N ASN A 179 -5.45 -8.96 1.64
CA ASN A 179 -4.10 -8.43 1.47
C ASN A 179 -3.97 -6.99 2.01
N THR A 180 -4.89 -6.54 2.89
CA THR A 180 -4.86 -5.18 3.46
C THR A 180 -3.55 -4.94 4.19
N ASN A 181 -2.79 -3.94 3.75
CA ASN A 181 -1.57 -3.53 4.44
C ASN A 181 -1.92 -2.77 5.72
N ARG A 182 -1.73 -3.41 6.89
CA ARG A 182 -1.95 -2.79 8.20
C ARG A 182 -1.13 -1.52 8.44
N VAL A 183 0.08 -1.46 7.87
CA VAL A 183 0.94 -0.26 7.94
C VAL A 183 0.27 0.88 7.18
N LEU A 184 -0.28 0.62 5.99
CA LEU A 184 -1.00 1.63 5.20
C LEU A 184 -2.26 2.11 5.92
N VAL A 185 -3.00 1.21 6.60
CA VAL A 185 -4.16 1.61 7.45
C VAL A 185 -3.70 2.51 8.58
N GLY A 186 -2.59 2.15 9.24
CA GLY A 186 -1.98 3.00 10.26
C GLY A 186 -1.58 4.38 9.73
N LEU A 187 -1.01 4.46 8.53
CA LEU A 187 -0.65 5.73 7.88
C LEU A 187 -1.88 6.59 7.58
N ALA A 188 -2.99 5.98 7.14
CA ALA A 188 -4.25 6.70 6.94
C ALA A 188 -4.78 7.31 8.24
N TRP A 189 -4.79 6.54 9.33
CA TRP A 189 -5.17 7.04 10.66
C TRP A 189 -4.23 8.15 11.15
N ARG A 190 -2.93 8.01 10.92
CA ARG A 190 -1.95 9.06 11.26
C ARG A 190 -2.25 10.36 10.53
N ALA A 191 -2.44 10.30 9.21
CA ALA A 191 -2.73 11.47 8.40
C ALA A 191 -4.08 12.10 8.79
N ARG A 192 -5.06 11.28 9.20
CA ARG A 192 -6.36 11.76 9.68
C ARG A 192 -6.22 12.55 10.98
N ALA A 193 -5.38 12.08 11.90
CA ALA A 193 -5.05 12.82 13.11
C ALA A 193 -4.39 14.18 12.82
N ASP A 194 -3.48 14.24 11.83
CA ASP A 194 -2.87 15.51 11.42
C ASP A 194 -3.91 16.49 10.85
N CYS A 195 -4.86 16.01 10.03
CA CYS A 195 -5.95 16.84 9.51
C CYS A 195 -6.83 17.39 10.64
N TYR A 196 -7.26 16.53 11.57
CA TYR A 196 -8.08 16.96 12.70
C TYR A 196 -7.37 17.96 13.60
N ARG A 197 -6.08 17.76 13.87
CA ARG A 197 -5.28 18.73 14.62
C ARG A 197 -5.21 20.08 13.90
N ALA A 198 -4.99 20.08 12.59
CA ALA A 198 -4.94 21.31 11.79
C ALA A 198 -6.30 22.07 11.78
N LEU A 199 -7.42 21.34 11.91
CA LEU A 199 -8.76 21.91 12.06
C LEU A 199 -9.11 22.35 13.50
N GLY A 200 -8.23 22.15 14.48
CA GLY A 200 -8.51 22.41 15.89
C GLY A 200 -9.45 21.39 16.54
N GLN A 201 -9.72 20.26 15.88
CA GLN A 201 -10.58 19.17 16.34
C GLN A 201 -9.76 18.18 17.17
N ILE A 202 -9.39 18.60 18.39
CA ILE A 202 -8.44 17.86 19.23
C ILE A 202 -8.99 16.48 19.64
N GLY A 203 -10.28 16.38 19.98
CA GLY A 203 -10.87 15.10 20.39
C GLY A 203 -10.81 14.03 19.29
N GLU A 204 -11.10 14.42 18.05
CA GLU A 204 -11.04 13.57 16.88
C GLU A 204 -9.60 13.21 16.49
N ALA A 205 -8.66 14.15 16.68
CA ALA A 205 -7.24 13.90 16.47
C ALA A 205 -6.71 12.83 17.45
N GLU A 206 -7.08 12.91 18.72
CA GLU A 206 -6.70 11.91 19.73
C GLU A 206 -7.23 10.51 19.38
N GLU A 207 -8.51 10.41 19.01
CA GLU A 207 -9.11 9.14 18.61
C GLU A 207 -8.37 8.54 17.41
N ALA A 208 -8.07 9.35 16.39
CA ALA A 208 -7.31 8.92 15.23
C ALA A 208 -5.88 8.44 15.58
N LEU A 209 -5.19 9.10 16.53
CA LEU A 209 -3.88 8.63 17.01
C LEU A 209 -3.97 7.29 17.74
N TRP A 210 -5.04 7.06 18.52
CA TRP A 210 -5.25 5.77 19.17
C TRP A 210 -5.51 4.66 18.15
N GLN A 211 -6.29 4.92 17.10
CA GLN A 211 -6.45 3.97 16.00
C GLN A 211 -5.11 3.69 15.31
N TRP A 212 -4.28 4.71 15.07
CA TRP A 212 -2.93 4.49 14.54
C TRP A 212 -2.09 3.57 15.43
N ALA A 213 -2.07 3.80 16.75
CA ALA A 213 -1.34 2.95 17.71
C ALA A 213 -1.87 1.51 17.77
N LYS A 214 -3.15 1.28 17.47
CA LYS A 214 -3.72 -0.07 17.37
C LYS A 214 -3.16 -0.83 16.16
N HIS A 215 -2.89 -0.15 15.07
CA HIS A 215 -2.31 -0.72 13.85
C HIS A 215 -0.77 -0.83 13.90
N ASP A 216 -0.10 0.07 14.63
CA ASP A 216 1.33 0.02 14.92
C ASP A 216 1.60 0.15 16.44
N PRO A 217 1.49 -0.96 17.20
CA PRO A 217 1.66 -0.94 18.66
C PRO A 217 3.02 -0.41 19.13
N SER A 218 4.05 -0.45 18.27
CA SER A 218 5.38 0.09 18.59
C SER A 218 5.35 1.62 18.80
N ARG A 219 4.31 2.31 18.32
CA ARG A 219 4.14 3.77 18.42
C ARG A 219 3.38 4.21 19.66
N LYS A 220 2.86 3.30 20.48
CA LYS A 220 1.97 3.62 21.61
C LYS A 220 2.54 4.69 22.54
N THR A 221 3.81 4.57 22.94
CA THR A 221 4.46 5.55 23.83
C THR A 221 4.56 6.94 23.19
N LYS A 222 4.82 7.00 21.87
CA LYS A 222 4.86 8.27 21.12
C LYS A 222 3.47 8.91 21.08
N VAL A 223 2.44 8.11 20.81
CA VAL A 223 1.04 8.58 20.78
C VAL A 223 0.61 9.16 22.12
N ILE A 224 0.94 8.50 23.24
CA ILE A 224 0.63 9.03 24.58
C ILE A 224 1.22 10.43 24.79
N LYS A 225 2.48 10.63 24.40
CA LYS A 225 3.17 11.92 24.53
C LYS A 225 2.53 13.00 23.64
N GLU A 226 2.26 12.67 22.38
CA GLU A 226 1.65 13.60 21.42
C GLU A 226 0.24 14.04 21.87
N ILE A 227 -0.56 13.11 22.42
CA ILE A 227 -1.87 13.42 23.00
C ILE A 227 -1.74 14.36 24.22
N GLN A 228 -0.79 14.10 25.11
CA GLN A 228 -0.56 14.98 26.25
C GLN A 228 -0.19 16.41 25.80
N GLU A 229 0.73 16.52 24.85
CA GLU A 229 1.16 17.82 24.29
C GLU A 229 0.02 18.59 23.62
N MET A 230 -0.93 17.90 22.98
CA MET A 230 -2.11 18.54 22.35
C MET A 230 -3.13 19.06 23.37
N ARG A 231 -3.28 18.42 24.53
CA ARG A 231 -4.21 18.85 25.59
C ARG A 231 -3.72 20.06 26.38
N GLU A 232 -2.43 20.33 26.32
CA GLU A 232 -1.78 21.43 27.03
C GLU A 232 -1.74 22.74 26.22
N GLN A 233 -2.20 22.71 24.95
CA GLN A 233 -2.31 23.87 24.04
C GLN A 233 -3.71 24.50 24.09
#